data_AF-X1DQC7-F1
#
_entry.id   AF-X1DQC7-F1
#
_cell.length_a   1.000
_cell.length_b   1.000
_cell.length_c   1.000
_cell.angle_alpha   90.00
_cell.angle_beta   90.00
_cell.angle_gamma   90.00
#
_symmetry.space_group_name_H-M   'P 1'
#
loop_
_entity.id
_entity.type
_entity.pdbx_description
1 polymer ?
#
loop_
_entity_poly.entity_id
_entity_poly.type
_entity_poly.pdbx_seq_one_letter_code
_entity_poly.pdbx_strand_id
1 'polypeptide(L)'
;LEKDGLLVKIEPYTHSVGHCGRCQTVIEPIASKQWFINTQPLAQPAIKAVTDGRVTIIPERFTKVYLNWMENIRDWCISRQLWWGHRIPVWFCHDCGKQTVTVEDAKSCSHCGSADIEQDPDVLDTWFSSALWTHSTLGWPDDTESLRYFYPTAVMETGYDILFFWVARMIMMGLEDTGDIPFHTVYLHGLIRDEKGEKMSKIKGNVLNPIDTLEKYGTDALRFALSTGTSPGNDIKLTSSRLEAGRNFANKLWNATR
;
A
#
# COMPACT_ATOMS: atom_id res chain seq x y z
N LEU A 1 -13.49 -35.69 23.55
CA LEU A 1 -13.20 -36.54 22.37
C LEU A 1 -12.54 -37.85 22.75
N GLU A 2 -11.28 -37.87 23.22
CA GLU A 2 -10.59 -39.11 23.62
C GLU A 2 -11.26 -39.77 24.85
N LYS A 3 -11.51 -38.98 25.91
CA LYS A 3 -12.23 -39.43 27.11
C LYS A 3 -13.63 -39.99 26.81
N ASP A 4 -14.26 -39.53 25.74
CA ASP A 4 -15.63 -39.89 25.36
C ASP A 4 -15.67 -41.03 24.32
N GLY A 5 -14.52 -41.58 23.92
CA GLY A 5 -14.43 -42.64 22.91
C GLY A 5 -14.78 -42.20 21.48
N LEU A 6 -14.82 -40.89 21.21
CA LEU A 6 -15.20 -40.30 19.92
C LEU A 6 -14.00 -40.00 19.01
N LEU A 7 -12.77 -40.16 19.53
CA LEU A 7 -11.54 -39.91 18.77
C LEU A 7 -11.13 -41.17 17.99
N VAL A 8 -11.17 -41.10 16.66
CA VAL A 8 -10.79 -42.23 15.79
C VAL A 8 -9.27 -42.28 15.59
N LYS A 9 -8.64 -41.14 15.31
CA LYS A 9 -7.23 -41.07 14.94
C LYS A 9 -6.67 -39.67 15.17
N ILE A 10 -5.41 -39.58 15.60
CA ILE A 10 -4.62 -38.35 15.59
C ILE A 10 -3.48 -38.57 14.62
N GLU A 11 -3.30 -37.63 13.68
CA GLU A 11 -2.18 -37.66 12.74
C GLU A 11 -1.53 -36.27 12.63
N PRO A 12 -0.20 -36.20 12.52
CA PRO A 12 0.46 -34.96 12.15
C PRO A 12 0.01 -34.50 10.75
N TYR A 13 -0.41 -33.25 10.62
CA TYR A 13 -0.87 -32.68 9.35
C TYR A 13 -0.17 -31.34 9.05
N THR A 14 0.61 -31.31 7.98
CA THR A 14 1.24 -30.09 7.49
C THR A 14 0.26 -29.31 6.62
N HIS A 15 -0.04 -28.07 7.03
CA HIS A 15 -0.88 -27.16 6.26
C HIS A 15 -0.41 -25.72 6.38
N SER A 16 -0.96 -24.85 5.53
CA SER A 16 -0.67 -23.41 5.57
C SER A 16 -1.59 -22.70 6.55
N VAL A 17 -1.01 -22.06 7.57
CA VAL A 17 -1.73 -21.26 8.56
C VAL A 17 -1.52 -19.78 8.26
N GLY A 18 -2.59 -18.99 8.30
CA GLY A 18 -2.51 -17.53 8.15
C GLY A 18 -1.85 -16.89 9.37
N HIS A 19 -0.93 -15.95 9.14
CA HIS A 19 -0.26 -15.21 10.20
C HIS A 19 -0.38 -13.71 9.95
N CYS A 20 -0.41 -12.93 11.04
CA CYS A 20 -0.37 -11.47 10.95
C CYS A 20 0.94 -11.05 10.30
N GLY A 21 0.86 -10.30 9.19
CA GLY A 21 2.04 -9.82 8.46
C GLY A 21 2.97 -8.91 9.26
N ARG A 22 2.53 -8.41 10.43
CA ARG A 22 3.34 -7.57 11.33
C ARG A 22 3.94 -8.39 12.48
N CYS A 23 3.12 -8.96 13.37
CA CYS A 23 3.59 -9.64 14.58
C CYS A 23 3.81 -11.15 14.42
N GLN A 24 3.46 -11.73 13.28
CA GLN A 24 3.58 -13.17 12.98
C GLN A 24 2.76 -14.10 13.88
N THR A 25 1.83 -13.58 14.69
CA THR A 25 0.85 -14.40 15.42
C THR A 25 -0.14 -15.03 14.44
N VAL A 26 -0.59 -16.26 14.73
CA VAL A 26 -1.65 -16.94 13.97
C VAL A 26 -2.92 -16.08 13.98
N ILE A 27 -3.53 -15.87 12.82
CA ILE A 27 -4.80 -15.13 12.72
C ILE A 27 -5.99 -16.03 13.04
N GLU A 28 -6.97 -15.46 13.72
CA GLU A 28 -8.25 -16.11 14.01
C GLU A 28 -9.37 -15.40 13.22
N PRO A 29 -10.13 -16.12 12.37
CA PRO A 29 -11.30 -15.57 11.73
C PRO A 29 -12.43 -15.38 12.74
N ILE A 30 -12.89 -14.13 12.93
CA ILE A 30 -13.97 -13.80 13.86
C ILE A 30 -15.06 -13.02 13.10
N ALA A 31 -16.32 -13.33 13.35
CA ALA A 31 -17.45 -12.54 12.87
C ALA A 31 -17.61 -11.29 13.76
N SER A 32 -17.38 -10.11 13.18
CA SER A 32 -17.42 -8.81 13.86
C SER A 32 -18.14 -7.78 12.98
N LYS A 33 -18.81 -6.80 13.59
CA LYS A 33 -19.34 -5.62 12.88
C LYS A 33 -18.17 -4.71 12.55
N GLN A 34 -18.00 -4.36 11.28
CA GLN A 34 -16.89 -3.56 10.77
C GLN A 34 -17.37 -2.66 9.62
N TRP A 35 -16.56 -1.66 9.28
CA TRP A 35 -16.79 -0.76 8.16
C TRP A 35 -16.15 -1.31 6.90
N PHE A 36 -16.94 -1.41 5.83
CA PHE A 36 -16.50 -1.91 4.53
C PHE A 36 -16.80 -0.91 3.43
N ILE A 37 -15.89 -0.83 2.47
CA ILE A 37 -16.14 -0.20 1.17
C ILE A 37 -16.60 -1.30 0.21
N ASN A 38 -17.73 -1.08 -0.46
CA ASN A 38 -18.16 -1.88 -1.60
C ASN A 38 -17.21 -1.60 -2.77
N THR A 39 -16.28 -2.52 -3.03
CA THR A 39 -15.15 -2.26 -3.95
C THR A 39 -15.50 -2.53 -5.40
N GLN A 40 -16.48 -3.38 -5.67
CA GLN A 40 -16.83 -3.78 -7.03
C GLN A 40 -17.17 -2.60 -7.98
N PRO A 41 -17.99 -1.60 -7.59
CA PRO A 41 -18.25 -0.45 -8.45
C PRO A 41 -17.02 0.44 -8.68
N LEU A 42 -16.09 0.51 -7.71
CA LEU A 42 -14.84 1.27 -7.81
C LEU A 42 -13.79 0.56 -8.68
N ALA A 43 -13.82 -0.77 -8.69
CA ALA A 43 -12.87 -1.58 -9.43
C ALA A 43 -13.07 -1.51 -10.95
N GLN A 44 -14.32 -1.43 -11.41
CA GLN A 44 -14.66 -1.37 -12.84
C GLN A 44 -14.02 -0.18 -13.58
N PRO A 45 -14.18 1.09 -13.14
CA PRO A 45 -13.55 2.22 -13.81
C PRO A 45 -12.01 2.15 -13.72
N ALA A 46 -11.46 1.60 -12.64
CA ALA A 46 -10.02 1.39 -12.47
C ALA A 46 -9.46 0.34 -13.44
N ILE A 47 -10.15 -0.79 -13.62
CA ILE A 47 -9.84 -1.79 -14.66
C ILE A 47 -9.88 -1.13 -16.03
N LYS A 48 -10.95 -0.37 -16.32
CA LYS A 48 -11.11 0.31 -17.60
C LYS A 48 -9.97 1.28 -17.87
N ALA A 49 -9.52 2.04 -16.87
CA ALA A 49 -8.41 2.99 -17.02
C ALA A 49 -7.09 2.34 -17.43
N VAL A 50 -6.86 1.09 -17.03
CA VAL A 50 -5.67 0.34 -17.47
C VAL A 50 -5.91 -0.31 -18.83
N THR A 51 -7.09 -0.87 -19.10
CA THR A 51 -7.37 -1.56 -20.37
C THR A 51 -7.57 -0.61 -21.55
N ASP A 52 -8.04 0.63 -21.32
CA ASP A 52 -8.16 1.68 -22.33
C ASP A 52 -6.88 2.51 -22.53
N GLY A 53 -5.82 2.20 -21.77
CA GLY A 53 -4.49 2.79 -21.94
C GLY A 53 -4.29 4.16 -21.28
N ARG A 54 -5.29 4.68 -20.56
CA ARG A 54 -5.14 5.92 -19.76
C ARG A 54 -4.06 5.78 -18.67
N VAL A 55 -3.95 4.59 -18.08
CA VAL A 55 -2.90 4.20 -17.14
C VAL A 55 -2.07 3.07 -17.72
N THR A 56 -0.78 3.31 -17.94
CA THR A 56 0.16 2.30 -18.44
C THR A 56 0.99 1.71 -17.29
N ILE A 57 1.07 0.38 -17.17
CA ILE A 57 1.88 -0.30 -16.15
C ILE A 57 3.15 -0.86 -16.78
N ILE A 58 4.30 -0.51 -16.20
CA ILE A 58 5.64 -0.95 -16.61
C ILE A 58 6.26 -1.77 -15.47
N PRO A 59 6.80 -2.98 -15.73
CA PRO A 59 6.72 -3.71 -17.00
C PRO A 59 5.33 -4.29 -17.26
N GLU A 60 4.98 -4.43 -18.55
CA GLU A 60 3.65 -4.84 -19.04
C GLU A 60 3.12 -6.15 -18.42
N ARG A 61 4.01 -7.06 -18.03
CA ARG A 61 3.61 -8.31 -17.34
C ARG A 61 2.77 -8.08 -16.08
N PHE A 62 2.94 -6.95 -15.39
CA PHE A 62 2.15 -6.63 -14.20
C PHE A 62 0.74 -6.14 -14.53
N THR A 63 0.44 -5.78 -15.78
CA THR A 63 -0.93 -5.45 -16.20
C THR A 63 -1.87 -6.62 -15.95
N LYS A 64 -1.50 -7.84 -16.36
CA LYS A 64 -2.32 -9.04 -16.11
C LYS A 64 -2.47 -9.35 -14.62
N VAL A 65 -1.41 -9.11 -13.84
CA VAL A 65 -1.39 -9.29 -12.38
C VAL A 65 -2.36 -8.32 -11.71
N TYR A 66 -2.33 -7.05 -12.11
CA TYR A 66 -3.25 -6.02 -11.67
C TYR A 66 -4.71 -6.38 -12.02
N LEU A 67 -4.98 -6.71 -13.28
CA LEU A 67 -6.34 -7.03 -13.74
C LEU A 67 -6.93 -8.22 -13.00
N ASN A 68 -6.18 -9.31 -12.88
CA ASN A 68 -6.63 -10.50 -12.16
C ASN A 68 -7.03 -10.17 -10.71
N TRP A 69 -6.26 -9.32 -10.04
CA TRP A 69 -6.57 -8.91 -8.67
C TRP A 69 -7.82 -8.02 -8.60
N MET A 70 -7.94 -7.05 -9.51
CA MET A 70 -9.07 -6.13 -9.55
C MET A 70 -10.38 -6.82 -9.91
N GLU A 71 -10.35 -7.82 -10.80
CA GLU A 71 -11.53 -8.63 -11.19
C GLU A 71 -12.07 -9.49 -10.04
N ASN A 72 -11.20 -9.88 -9.10
CA ASN A 72 -11.52 -10.76 -7.97
C ASN A 72 -11.52 -10.05 -6.62
N ILE A 73 -11.49 -8.71 -6.63
CA ILE A 73 -11.44 -7.90 -5.41
C ILE A 73 -12.69 -8.11 -4.57
N ARG A 74 -12.51 -8.18 -3.25
CA ARG A 74 -13.59 -8.23 -2.27
C ARG A 74 -13.76 -6.89 -1.58
N ASP A 75 -14.89 -6.72 -0.91
CA ASP A 75 -15.16 -5.54 -0.09
C ASP A 75 -14.03 -5.29 0.90
N TRP A 76 -13.61 -4.04 0.95
CA TRP A 76 -12.44 -3.65 1.71
C TRP A 76 -12.86 -3.24 3.10
N CYS A 77 -12.50 -4.06 4.10
CA CYS A 77 -12.62 -3.68 5.50
C CYS A 77 -11.67 -2.52 5.81
N ILE A 78 -12.22 -1.35 6.11
CA ILE A 78 -11.48 -0.11 6.37
C ILE A 78 -11.37 0.24 7.86
N SER A 79 -12.15 -0.38 8.74
CA SER A 79 -12.03 -0.16 10.18
C SER A 79 -10.92 -1.01 10.81
N ARG A 80 -10.25 -0.45 11.81
CA ARG A 80 -9.16 -1.09 12.57
C ARG A 80 -9.32 -0.75 14.04
N GLN A 81 -9.21 -1.77 14.90
CA GLN A 81 -9.20 -1.62 16.36
C GLN A 81 -7.77 -1.29 16.82
N LEU A 82 -7.24 -0.17 16.34
CA LEU A 82 -5.90 0.32 16.61
C LEU A 82 -5.96 1.70 17.26
N TRP A 83 -4.91 2.05 17.99
CA TRP A 83 -4.77 3.37 18.61
C TRP A 83 -4.28 4.44 17.64
N TRP A 84 -3.63 4.03 16.55
CA TRP A 84 -3.02 4.92 15.57
C TRP A 84 -3.76 4.86 14.24
N GLY A 85 -4.33 5.99 13.84
CA GLY A 85 -5.02 6.18 12.57
C GLY A 85 -6.03 7.34 12.68
N HIS A 86 -6.66 7.69 11.57
CA HIS A 86 -7.72 8.68 11.57
C HIS A 86 -8.99 8.04 12.14
N ARG A 87 -9.62 8.66 13.15
CA ARG A 87 -10.88 8.14 13.69
C ARG A 87 -11.97 8.13 12.63
N ILE A 88 -12.79 7.08 12.63
CA ILE A 88 -13.92 6.99 11.71
C ILE A 88 -14.93 8.09 12.08
N PRO A 89 -15.39 8.92 11.12
CA PRO A 89 -16.29 10.04 11.39
C PRO A 89 -17.75 9.56 11.47
N VAL A 90 -18.02 8.61 12.36
CA VAL A 90 -19.36 8.07 12.62
C VAL A 90 -19.65 8.17 14.10
N TRP A 91 -20.84 8.66 14.45
CA TRP A 91 -21.31 8.80 15.82
C TRP A 91 -22.57 7.96 16.05
N PHE A 92 -22.57 7.18 17.12
CA PHE A 92 -23.71 6.38 17.57
C PHE A 92 -24.53 7.16 18.59
N CYS A 93 -25.84 7.26 18.40
CA CYS A 93 -26.73 7.88 19.36
C CYS A 93 -27.30 6.86 20.34
N HIS A 94 -27.13 7.10 21.64
CA HIS A 94 -27.60 6.20 22.70
C HIS A 94 -29.13 6.26 22.90
N ASP A 95 -29.77 7.39 22.58
CA ASP A 95 -31.22 7.55 22.74
C ASP A 95 -32.04 6.87 21.62
N CYS A 96 -31.58 6.92 20.37
CA CYS A 96 -32.34 6.40 19.23
C CYS A 96 -31.64 5.26 18.46
N GLY A 97 -30.41 4.91 18.83
CA GLY A 97 -29.63 3.83 18.21
C GLY A 97 -29.17 4.08 16.77
N LYS A 98 -29.43 5.28 16.21
CA LYS A 98 -29.04 5.63 14.84
C LYS A 98 -27.62 6.19 14.77
N GLN A 99 -27.07 6.14 13.56
CA GLN A 99 -25.73 6.64 13.24
C GLN A 99 -25.81 8.02 12.57
N THR A 100 -24.89 8.91 12.94
CA THR A 100 -24.64 10.21 12.30
C THR A 100 -23.26 10.19 11.67
N VAL A 101 -23.15 10.62 10.41
CA VAL A 101 -21.88 10.67 9.66
C VAL A 101 -21.69 12.08 9.14
N THR A 102 -20.60 12.73 9.52
CA THR A 102 -20.33 14.14 9.23
C THR A 102 -18.84 14.38 9.04
N VAL A 103 -18.48 15.39 8.24
CA VAL A 103 -17.07 15.77 8.05
C VAL A 103 -16.52 16.45 9.31
N GLU A 104 -17.33 17.33 9.92
CA GLU A 104 -17.01 17.96 11.20
C GLU A 104 -17.53 17.12 12.37
N ASP A 105 -16.95 17.32 13.55
CA ASP A 105 -17.37 16.63 14.77
C ASP A 105 -18.84 16.91 15.08
N ALA A 106 -19.64 15.84 15.12
CA ALA A 106 -21.05 15.94 15.43
C ALA A 106 -21.26 16.40 16.89
N LYS A 107 -22.16 17.38 17.08
CA LYS A 107 -22.59 17.87 18.41
C LYS A 107 -23.93 17.30 18.86
N SER A 108 -24.70 16.75 17.93
CA SER A 108 -26.00 16.13 18.19
C SER A 108 -26.34 15.12 17.11
N CYS A 109 -27.22 14.17 17.43
CA CYS A 109 -27.72 13.18 16.51
C CYS A 109 -28.55 13.83 15.40
N SER A 110 -28.18 13.56 14.15
CA SER A 110 -28.87 14.06 12.95
C SER A 110 -30.33 13.59 12.80
N HIS A 111 -30.75 12.61 13.61
CA HIS A 111 -32.09 12.01 13.51
C HIS A 111 -33.06 12.42 14.63
N CYS A 112 -32.57 12.62 15.85
CA CYS A 112 -33.42 12.93 17.02
C CYS A 112 -33.00 14.19 17.78
N GLY A 113 -31.88 14.83 17.42
CA GLY A 113 -31.37 16.03 18.08
C GLY A 113 -30.72 15.81 19.45
N SER A 114 -30.63 14.56 19.93
CA SER A 114 -29.95 14.24 21.19
C SER A 114 -28.47 14.61 21.14
N ALA A 115 -27.94 15.13 22.25
CA ALA A 115 -26.50 15.34 22.44
C ALA A 115 -25.78 14.07 22.96
N ASP A 116 -26.51 13.01 23.32
CA ASP A 116 -25.95 11.75 23.80
C ASP A 116 -25.49 10.88 22.62
N ILE A 117 -24.35 11.28 22.06
CA ILE A 117 -23.70 10.62 20.93
C ILE A 117 -22.24 10.29 21.25
N GLU A 118 -21.78 9.16 20.75
CA GLU A 118 -20.40 8.69 20.92
C GLU A 118 -19.78 8.38 19.56
N GLN A 119 -18.61 8.95 19.29
CA GLN A 119 -17.87 8.65 18.06
C GLN A 119 -17.33 7.23 18.09
N ASP A 120 -17.37 6.54 16.96
CA ASP A 120 -16.78 5.22 16.77
C ASP A 120 -15.31 5.20 17.27
N PRO A 121 -14.92 4.26 18.14
CA PRO A 121 -13.56 4.15 18.64
C PRO A 121 -12.58 3.62 17.58
N ASP A 122 -13.08 3.02 16.49
CA ASP A 122 -12.23 2.48 15.43
C ASP A 122 -11.52 3.60 14.63
N VAL A 123 -10.36 3.22 14.09
CA VAL A 123 -9.59 4.06 13.16
C VAL A 123 -9.61 3.49 11.74
N LEU A 124 -9.38 4.35 10.76
CA LEU A 124 -9.26 3.98 9.37
C LEU A 124 -7.95 3.23 9.09
N ASP A 125 -8.03 2.27 8.17
CA ASP A 125 -6.89 1.56 7.61
C ASP A 125 -5.84 2.53 7.06
N THR A 126 -4.55 2.27 7.31
CA THR A 126 -3.47 3.11 6.78
C THR A 126 -3.48 3.13 5.24
N TRP A 127 -3.92 2.05 4.61
CA TRP A 127 -4.09 2.02 3.16
C TRP A 127 -5.25 2.89 2.68
N PHE A 128 -6.23 3.20 3.52
CA PHE A 128 -7.33 4.12 3.20
C PHE A 128 -6.79 5.53 3.00
N SER A 129 -6.07 6.08 3.97
CA SER A 129 -5.46 7.40 3.80
C SER A 129 -4.37 7.42 2.71
N SER A 130 -3.59 6.35 2.58
CA SER A 130 -2.54 6.26 1.55
C SER A 130 -3.12 6.21 0.12
N ALA A 131 -4.34 5.70 -0.05
CA ALA A 131 -5.04 5.70 -1.33
C ALA A 131 -5.37 7.11 -1.83
N LEU A 132 -5.48 8.08 -0.92
CA LEU A 132 -5.81 9.48 -1.22
C LEU A 132 -4.58 10.32 -1.60
N TRP A 133 -3.37 9.77 -1.51
CA TRP A 133 -2.11 10.50 -1.63
C TRP A 133 -2.01 11.42 -2.86
N THR A 134 -2.50 10.94 -4.00
CA THR A 134 -2.32 11.59 -5.31
C THR A 134 -3.06 12.92 -5.46
N HIS A 135 -4.13 13.13 -4.68
CA HIS A 135 -4.90 14.37 -4.69
C HIS A 135 -4.84 15.10 -3.33
N SER A 136 -4.75 14.38 -2.21
CA SER A 136 -4.70 14.99 -0.88
C SER A 136 -3.43 15.81 -0.64
N THR A 137 -2.31 15.41 -1.23
CA THR A 137 -1.05 16.18 -1.18
C THR A 137 -1.10 17.48 -1.99
N LEU A 138 -2.07 17.60 -2.89
CA LEU A 138 -2.30 18.78 -3.71
C LEU A 138 -3.39 19.68 -3.14
N GLY A 139 -3.92 19.37 -1.96
CA GLY A 139 -4.93 20.19 -1.27
C GLY A 139 -6.37 19.81 -1.56
N TRP A 140 -6.63 18.68 -2.24
CA TRP A 140 -7.97 18.09 -2.26
C TRP A 140 -8.45 17.85 -0.82
N PRO A 141 -9.73 18.12 -0.47
CA PRO A 141 -10.88 18.29 -1.38
C PRO A 141 -11.09 19.68 -1.98
N ASP A 142 -10.24 20.67 -1.66
CA ASP A 142 -10.38 22.02 -2.22
C ASP A 142 -9.87 22.10 -3.67
N ASP A 143 -10.46 23.00 -4.48
CA ASP A 143 -9.97 23.30 -5.83
C ASP A 143 -8.75 24.24 -5.76
N THR A 144 -7.56 23.65 -5.63
CA THR A 144 -6.31 24.39 -5.55
C THR A 144 -5.62 24.53 -6.90
N GLU A 145 -4.76 25.55 -7.03
CA GLU A 145 -3.89 25.70 -8.21
C GLU A 145 -2.99 24.47 -8.42
N SER A 146 -2.44 23.92 -7.33
CA SER A 146 -1.60 22.71 -7.37
C SER A 146 -2.36 21.50 -7.90
N LEU A 147 -3.61 21.29 -7.46
CA LEU A 147 -4.44 20.18 -7.93
C LEU A 147 -4.67 20.30 -9.43
N ARG A 148 -5.07 21.48 -9.93
CA ARG A 148 -5.32 21.72 -11.36
C ARG A 148 -4.07 21.60 -12.23
N TYR A 149 -2.90 21.93 -11.69
CA TYR A 149 -1.65 21.92 -12.46
C TYR A 149 -0.94 20.55 -12.45
N PHE A 150 -0.91 19.86 -11.32
CA PHE A 150 -0.12 18.63 -11.12
C PHE A 150 -0.92 17.32 -11.21
N TYR A 151 -2.25 17.39 -11.29
CA TYR A 151 -3.11 16.22 -11.45
C TYR A 151 -3.67 16.13 -12.88
N PRO A 152 -3.56 14.98 -13.58
CA PRO A 152 -2.96 13.71 -13.15
C PRO A 152 -1.42 13.73 -13.12
N THR A 153 -0.81 12.93 -12.23
CA THR A 153 0.66 12.80 -12.13
C THR A 153 1.25 12.04 -13.34
N ALA A 154 2.43 12.45 -13.83
CA ALA A 154 3.03 11.78 -14.98
C ALA A 154 3.45 10.32 -14.71
N VAL A 155 4.20 10.08 -13.62
CA VAL A 155 4.76 8.76 -13.28
C VAL A 155 4.60 8.48 -11.77
N MET A 156 4.00 7.33 -11.45
CA MET A 156 3.99 6.72 -10.12
C MET A 156 5.02 5.60 -10.07
N GLU A 157 6.14 5.85 -9.40
CA GLU A 157 7.22 4.87 -9.22
C GLU A 157 7.10 4.17 -7.86
N THR A 158 7.13 2.83 -7.85
CA THR A 158 7.11 2.05 -6.61
C THR A 158 7.54 0.60 -6.80
N GLY A 159 7.74 -0.13 -5.71
CA GLY A 159 8.00 -1.57 -5.73
C GLY A 159 6.73 -2.34 -6.07
N TYR A 160 6.87 -3.43 -6.83
CA TYR A 160 5.70 -4.24 -7.21
C TYR A 160 4.95 -4.87 -6.02
N ASP A 161 5.55 -4.90 -4.83
CA ASP A 161 4.96 -5.54 -3.64
C ASP A 161 3.76 -4.77 -3.05
N ILE A 162 3.59 -3.49 -3.41
CA ILE A 162 2.44 -2.68 -3.01
C ILE A 162 1.55 -2.26 -4.19
N LEU A 163 1.67 -2.93 -5.34
CA LEU A 163 0.78 -2.74 -6.50
C LEU A 163 -0.70 -2.84 -6.11
N PHE A 164 -1.06 -3.80 -5.26
CA PHE A 164 -2.45 -4.03 -4.86
C PHE A 164 -2.91 -3.14 -3.71
N PHE A 165 -2.07 -3.00 -2.68
CA PHE A 165 -2.43 -2.28 -1.47
C PHE A 165 -2.37 -0.77 -1.64
N TRP A 166 -1.61 -0.27 -2.61
CA TRP A 166 -1.42 1.16 -2.82
C TRP A 166 -1.80 1.61 -4.21
N VAL A 167 -1.11 1.15 -5.26
CA VAL A 167 -1.33 1.64 -6.64
C VAL A 167 -2.77 1.43 -7.08
N ALA A 168 -3.30 0.21 -6.91
CA ALA A 168 -4.67 -0.10 -7.27
C ALA A 168 -5.70 0.71 -6.45
N ARG A 169 -5.41 0.95 -5.18
CA ARG A 169 -6.24 1.78 -4.30
C ARG A 169 -6.24 3.24 -4.74
N MET A 170 -5.09 3.78 -5.12
CA MET A 170 -4.99 5.14 -5.67
C MET A 170 -5.75 5.30 -6.99
N ILE A 171 -5.73 4.29 -7.87
CA ILE A 171 -6.52 4.35 -9.12
C ILE A 171 -8.01 4.36 -8.82
N MET A 172 -8.49 3.49 -7.93
CA MET A 172 -9.91 3.47 -7.54
C MET A 172 -10.35 4.78 -6.89
N MET A 173 -9.64 5.23 -5.86
CA MET A 173 -10.02 6.44 -5.12
C MET A 173 -9.81 7.69 -5.95
N GLY A 174 -8.74 7.80 -6.74
CA GLY A 174 -8.54 8.93 -7.64
C GLY A 174 -9.71 9.12 -8.62
N LEU A 175 -10.16 8.03 -9.25
CA LEU A 175 -11.30 8.08 -10.17
C LEU A 175 -12.62 8.42 -9.45
N GLU A 176 -12.84 7.89 -8.26
CA GLU A 176 -14.05 8.16 -7.46
C GLU A 176 -14.09 9.62 -6.95
N ASP A 177 -12.97 10.08 -6.39
CA ASP A 177 -12.88 11.36 -5.67
C ASP A 177 -12.71 12.56 -6.61
N THR A 178 -12.08 12.36 -7.76
CA THR A 178 -11.71 13.45 -8.70
C THR A 178 -12.34 13.33 -10.08
N GLY A 179 -12.85 12.15 -10.45
CA GLY A 179 -13.37 11.87 -11.79
C GLY A 179 -12.30 11.63 -12.86
N ASP A 180 -11.01 11.70 -12.52
CA ASP A 180 -9.89 11.45 -13.44
C ASP A 180 -8.89 10.44 -12.85
N ILE A 181 -7.98 9.92 -13.69
CA ILE A 181 -6.94 8.99 -13.26
C ILE A 181 -5.93 9.69 -12.34
N PRO A 182 -5.30 9.00 -11.39
CA PRO A 182 -4.29 9.61 -10.53
C PRO A 182 -2.93 9.82 -11.21
N PHE A 183 -2.61 8.98 -12.21
CA PHE A 183 -1.34 9.03 -12.91
C PHE A 183 -1.40 8.35 -14.29
N HIS A 184 -0.55 8.79 -15.22
CA HIS A 184 -0.46 8.22 -16.56
C HIS A 184 0.36 6.93 -16.62
N THR A 185 1.48 6.86 -15.91
CA THR A 185 2.40 5.71 -15.95
C THR A 185 2.68 5.18 -14.55
N VAL A 186 2.54 3.88 -14.35
CA VAL A 186 3.03 3.16 -13.17
C VAL A 186 4.34 2.48 -13.52
N TYR A 187 5.43 2.90 -12.89
CA TYR A 187 6.72 2.24 -13.02
C TYR A 187 6.97 1.35 -11.80
N LEU A 188 6.93 0.04 -12.00
CA LEU A 188 7.18 -0.95 -10.97
C LEU A 188 8.64 -1.40 -11.03
N HIS A 189 9.44 -0.99 -10.05
CA HIS A 189 10.78 -1.53 -9.87
C HIS A 189 10.74 -2.85 -9.07
N GLY A 190 11.81 -3.64 -9.19
CA GLY A 190 11.98 -4.83 -8.36
C GLY A 190 12.46 -4.50 -6.94
N LEU A 191 12.52 -5.51 -6.09
CA LEU A 191 12.96 -5.38 -4.71
C LEU A 191 14.48 -5.53 -4.61
N ILE A 192 15.06 -4.82 -3.64
CA ILE A 192 16.45 -5.04 -3.26
C ILE A 192 16.55 -6.28 -2.38
N ARG A 193 17.45 -7.18 -2.78
CA ARG A 193 17.76 -8.44 -2.13
C ARG A 193 19.18 -8.40 -1.59
N ASP A 194 19.41 -9.12 -0.50
CA ASP A 194 20.76 -9.33 0.03
C ASP A 194 21.61 -10.18 -0.93
N GLU A 195 22.88 -10.38 -0.58
CA GLU A 195 23.83 -11.15 -1.39
C GLU A 195 23.39 -12.62 -1.60
N LYS A 196 22.60 -13.18 -0.68
CA LYS A 196 22.03 -14.53 -0.75
C LYS A 196 20.76 -14.57 -1.60
N GLY A 197 20.18 -13.43 -1.94
CA GLY A 197 18.94 -13.31 -2.73
C GLY A 197 17.68 -13.23 -1.88
N GLU A 198 17.79 -13.08 -0.56
CA GLU A 198 16.64 -12.93 0.30
C GLU A 198 16.11 -11.49 0.29
N LYS A 199 14.79 -11.31 0.49
CA LYS A 199 14.20 -9.96 0.66
C LYS A 199 14.88 -9.29 1.86
N MET A 200 15.42 -8.08 1.64
CA MET A 200 15.91 -7.29 2.77
C MET A 200 14.73 -6.88 3.66
N SER A 201 14.83 -7.16 4.95
CA SER A 201 13.82 -6.75 5.93
C SER A 201 14.43 -6.57 7.31
N LYS A 202 13.93 -5.61 8.07
CA LYS A 202 14.40 -5.35 9.44
C LYS A 202 14.29 -6.59 10.34
N ILE A 203 13.24 -7.38 10.16
CA ILE A 203 12.97 -8.61 10.93
C ILE A 203 14.09 -9.65 10.71
N LYS A 204 14.54 -9.80 9.46
CA LYS A 204 15.62 -10.73 9.12
C LYS A 204 17.02 -10.22 9.50
N GLY A 205 17.16 -8.94 9.83
CA GLY A 205 18.45 -8.33 10.14
C GLY A 205 19.42 -8.24 8.95
N ASN A 206 18.96 -8.51 7.72
CA ASN A 206 19.78 -8.50 6.49
C ASN A 206 19.72 -7.17 5.74
N VAL A 207 19.39 -6.08 6.43
CA VAL A 207 19.28 -4.74 5.84
C VAL A 207 20.66 -4.11 5.79
N LEU A 208 21.06 -3.64 4.62
CA LEU A 208 22.19 -2.72 4.50
C LEU A 208 21.73 -1.32 4.89
N ASN A 209 22.41 -0.72 5.86
CA ASN A 209 22.18 0.67 6.22
C ASN A 209 22.67 1.56 5.06
N PRO A 210 21.79 2.38 4.46
CA PRO A 210 22.20 3.25 3.37
C PRO A 210 23.28 4.24 3.82
N ILE A 211 23.24 4.76 5.05
CA ILE A 211 24.21 5.76 5.53
C ILE A 211 25.62 5.17 5.56
N ASP A 212 25.79 4.01 6.18
CA ASP A 212 27.09 3.32 6.25
C ASP A 212 27.62 2.99 4.83
N THR A 213 26.71 2.68 3.91
CA THR A 213 27.05 2.41 2.50
C THR A 213 27.51 3.67 1.78
N LEU A 214 26.85 4.80 2.03
CA LEU A 214 27.20 6.12 1.50
C LEU A 214 28.58 6.55 1.99
N GLU A 215 28.86 6.40 3.28
CA GLU A 215 30.15 6.74 3.87
C GLU A 215 31.30 5.91 3.27
N LYS A 216 31.05 4.62 3.04
CA LYS A 216 32.06 3.68 2.53
C LYS A 216 32.33 3.83 1.02
N TYR A 217 31.30 4.05 0.21
CA TYR A 217 31.40 3.98 -1.25
C TYR A 217 31.09 5.30 -1.96
N GLY A 218 30.37 6.22 -1.31
CA GLY A 218 29.89 7.47 -1.89
C GLY A 218 28.46 7.39 -2.42
N THR A 219 27.78 8.53 -2.46
CA THR A 219 26.38 8.65 -2.92
C THR A 219 26.19 8.25 -4.36
N ASP A 220 27.06 8.71 -5.26
CA ASP A 220 26.96 8.39 -6.67
C ASP A 220 27.22 6.91 -6.94
N ALA A 221 28.12 6.29 -6.17
CA ALA A 221 28.38 4.85 -6.26
C ALA A 221 27.13 4.03 -5.90
N LEU A 222 26.44 4.38 -4.81
CA LEU A 222 25.20 3.70 -4.40
C LEU A 222 24.09 3.91 -5.44
N ARG A 223 23.85 5.14 -5.88
CA ARG A 223 22.82 5.45 -6.89
C ARG A 223 23.10 4.74 -8.21
N PHE A 224 24.35 4.73 -8.65
CA PHE A 224 24.76 4.04 -9.87
C PHE A 224 24.58 2.52 -9.73
N ALA A 225 24.98 1.94 -8.59
CA ALA A 225 24.81 0.51 -8.33
C ALA A 225 23.33 0.07 -8.34
N LEU A 226 22.43 0.90 -7.83
CA LEU A 226 20.98 0.63 -7.78
C LEU A 226 20.28 0.80 -9.15
N SER A 227 20.75 1.74 -9.97
CA SER A 227 20.08 2.11 -11.22
C SER A 227 20.60 1.38 -12.46
N THR A 228 21.87 0.97 -12.46
CA THR A 228 22.48 0.33 -13.63
C THR A 228 22.21 -1.16 -13.69
N GLY A 229 22.05 -1.72 -14.90
CA GLY A 229 21.97 -3.17 -15.09
C GLY A 229 20.72 -3.84 -14.53
N THR A 230 19.62 -3.09 -14.38
CA THR A 230 18.34 -3.62 -13.90
C THR A 230 17.21 -3.21 -14.82
N SER A 231 16.50 -4.21 -15.35
CA SER A 231 15.24 -3.96 -16.07
C SER A 231 14.09 -3.73 -15.09
N PRO A 232 13.09 -2.91 -15.45
CA PRO A 232 11.92 -2.67 -14.61
C PRO A 232 11.30 -3.98 -14.12
N GLY A 233 10.88 -4.00 -12.85
CA GLY A 233 10.25 -5.14 -12.19
C GLY A 233 11.17 -6.29 -11.79
N ASN A 234 12.46 -6.26 -12.15
CA ASN A 234 13.41 -7.30 -11.75
C ASN A 234 14.13 -6.94 -10.45
N ASP A 235 14.23 -7.92 -9.57
CA ASP A 235 14.93 -7.76 -8.29
C ASP A 235 16.43 -7.60 -8.48
N ILE A 236 17.05 -6.86 -7.56
CA ILE A 236 18.48 -6.60 -7.57
C ILE A 236 19.10 -7.23 -6.33
N LYS A 237 20.11 -8.08 -6.53
CA LYS A 237 21.03 -8.43 -5.44
C LYS A 237 22.04 -7.32 -5.25
N LEU A 238 22.01 -6.65 -4.10
CA LEU A 238 22.97 -5.60 -3.78
C LEU A 238 24.21 -6.23 -3.14
N THR A 239 25.23 -6.45 -3.96
CA THR A 239 26.52 -7.01 -3.53
C THR A 239 27.56 -5.92 -3.32
N SER A 240 28.53 -6.19 -2.46
CA SER A 240 29.69 -5.31 -2.25
C SER A 240 30.43 -5.02 -3.56
N SER A 241 30.55 -6.02 -4.45
CA SER A 241 31.18 -5.86 -5.76
C SER A 241 30.47 -4.86 -6.68
N ARG A 242 29.13 -4.78 -6.61
CA ARG A 242 28.35 -3.82 -7.40
C ARG A 242 28.57 -2.39 -6.90
N LEU A 243 28.66 -2.20 -5.58
CA LEU A 243 28.98 -0.91 -4.96
C LEU A 243 30.41 -0.46 -5.30
N GLU A 244 31.38 -1.38 -5.25
CA GLU A 244 32.76 -1.11 -5.66
C GLU A 244 32.86 -0.72 -7.14
N ALA A 245 32.13 -1.40 -8.01
CA ALA A 245 32.05 -1.05 -9.43
C ALA A 245 31.51 0.38 -9.62
N GLY A 246 30.45 0.76 -8.90
CA GLY A 246 29.91 2.13 -8.93
C GLY A 246 30.92 3.18 -8.47
N ARG A 247 31.64 2.91 -7.38
CA ARG A 247 32.69 3.81 -6.87
C ARG A 247 33.85 3.93 -7.87
N ASN A 248 34.30 2.82 -8.43
CA ASN A 248 35.40 2.81 -9.39
C ASN A 248 35.03 3.55 -10.68
N PHE A 249 33.77 3.44 -11.13
CA PHE A 249 33.26 4.22 -12.27
C PHE A 249 33.23 5.72 -11.97
N ALA A 250 32.73 6.13 -10.80
CA ALA A 250 32.77 7.53 -10.38
C ALA A 250 34.20 8.08 -10.33
N ASN A 251 35.15 7.30 -9.78
CA ASN A 251 36.56 7.68 -9.77
C ASN A 251 37.16 7.75 -11.19
N LYS A 252 36.70 6.89 -12.11
CA LYS A 252 37.15 6.95 -13.50
C LYS A 252 36.68 8.23 -14.20
N LEU A 253 35.44 8.64 -13.99
CA LEU A 253 34.91 9.91 -14.48
C LEU A 253 35.72 11.09 -13.91
N TRP A 254 35.97 11.09 -12.60
CA TRP A 254 36.80 12.10 -11.95
C TRP A 254 38.19 12.24 -12.58
N ASN A 255 38.87 11.12 -12.80
CA ASN A 255 40.20 11.11 -13.43
C ASN A 255 40.19 11.54 -14.91
N ALA A 256 39.05 11.42 -15.61
CA ALA A 256 38.93 11.85 -17.00
C ALA A 256 38.65 13.36 -17.13
N THR A 257 38.10 13.98 -16.09
CA THR A 257 37.74 15.41 -16.07
C THR A 257 38.76 16.31 -15.38
N ARG A 258 39.80 15.72 -14.77
CA ARG A 258 40.86 16.42 -14.04
C ARG A 258 42.12 16.53 -14.89
#